data_AF-A0A3C1C082-F1
#
_entry.id   AF-A0A3C1C082-F1
#
_cell.length_a   1.000
_cell.length_b   1.000
_cell.length_c   1.000
_cell.angle_alpha   90.00
_cell.angle_beta   90.00
_cell.angle_gamma   90.00
#
_symmetry.space_group_name_H-M   'P 1'
#
loop_
_entity.id
_entity.type
_entity.pdbx_description
1 polymer ?
#
loop_
_entity_poly.entity_id
_entity_poly.type
_entity_poly.pdbx_seq_one_letter_code
_entity_poly.pdbx_strand_id
1 'polypeptide(L)' 'PAAPVPEVAASQDAMLDYTVQEGDTAEGIARLFVVRKDDILRVNNVAAGSDVQPGQKIKIPPSSP' A
#
# COMPACT_ATOMS: atom_id res chain seq x y z
N PRO A 1 20.22 -30.97 14.30
CA PRO A 1 20.20 -29.93 13.24
C PRO A 1 18.76 -29.71 12.75
N ALA A 2 18.12 -28.65 13.26
CA ALA A 2 16.77 -28.25 12.87
C ALA A 2 16.87 -27.04 11.94
N ALA A 3 16.44 -27.20 10.70
CA ALA A 3 15.83 -26.14 9.90
C ALA A 3 14.33 -26.45 9.84
N PRO A 4 13.39 -25.49 9.66
CA PRO A 4 13.60 -24.11 9.21
C PRO A 4 12.83 -23.07 10.06
N VAL A 5 13.33 -21.84 10.18
CA VAL A 5 12.44 -20.68 10.24
C VAL A 5 12.79 -19.79 9.07
N PRO A 6 11.82 -19.40 8.23
CA PRO A 6 12.07 -18.51 7.11
C PRO A 6 12.36 -17.12 7.67
N GLU A 7 13.63 -16.83 7.91
CA GLU A 7 14.12 -15.48 8.20
C GLU A 7 14.17 -14.65 6.90
N VAL A 8 13.03 -14.60 6.18
CA VAL A 8 12.83 -13.74 5.00
C VAL A 8 11.39 -13.20 4.94
N ALA A 9 10.66 -13.18 6.06
CA ALA A 9 9.28 -12.68 6.11
C ALA A 9 9.15 -11.21 6.55
N ALA A 10 10.23 -10.52 6.93
CA ALA A 10 10.15 -9.23 7.63
C ALA A 10 11.10 -8.17 7.08
N SER A 11 11.13 -7.98 5.75
CA SER A 11 11.83 -6.83 5.16
C SER A 11 11.09 -6.20 3.98
N GLN A 12 9.77 -6.39 3.93
CA GLN A 12 8.92 -5.63 3.02
C GLN A 12 8.17 -4.50 3.72
N ASP A 13 8.42 -4.21 5.01
CA ASP A 13 7.87 -3.07 5.78
C ASP A 13 8.26 -1.66 5.28
N ALA A 14 8.74 -1.52 4.05
CA ALA A 14 8.96 -0.22 3.46
C ALA A 14 7.63 0.33 2.94
N MET A 15 6.97 1.18 3.76
CA MET A 15 5.93 2.07 3.24
C MET A 15 6.48 2.80 2.01
N LEU A 16 5.80 2.68 0.88
CA LEU A 16 6.18 3.32 -0.36
C LEU A 16 5.45 4.65 -0.48
N ASP A 17 6.17 5.77 -0.53
CA ASP A 17 5.58 7.05 -0.86
C ASP A 17 5.27 7.13 -2.37
N TYR A 18 3.99 7.16 -2.71
CA TYR A 18 3.47 7.26 -4.06
C TYR A 18 2.81 8.62 -4.28
N THR A 19 3.06 9.25 -5.43
CA THR A 19 2.35 10.46 -5.85
C THR A 19 1.33 10.07 -6.90
N VAL A 20 0.05 10.25 -6.57
CA VAL A 20 -1.08 9.94 -7.44
C VAL A 20 -0.94 10.74 -8.73
N GLN A 21 -1.09 10.10 -9.89
CA GLN A 21 -1.04 10.79 -11.19
C GLN A 21 -2.45 11.04 -11.72
N GLU A 22 -2.58 11.90 -12.74
CA GLU A 22 -3.87 12.11 -13.40
C GLU A 22 -4.38 10.80 -14.01
N GLY A 23 -5.57 10.36 -13.55
CA GLY A 23 -6.20 9.11 -13.96
C GLY A 23 -5.96 7.94 -13.00
N ASP A 24 -5.07 8.09 -12.00
CA ASP A 24 -4.98 7.13 -10.91
C ASP A 24 -6.18 7.25 -9.96
N THR A 25 -6.66 6.10 -9.51
CA THR A 25 -7.72 6.00 -8.50
C THR A 25 -7.22 5.14 -7.36
N ALA A 26 -7.84 5.28 -6.18
CA ALA A 26 -7.44 4.51 -5.00
C ALA A 26 -7.56 3.01 -5.28
N GLU A 27 -8.55 2.61 -6.07
CA GLU A 27 -8.75 1.23 -6.51
C GLU A 27 -7.72 0.78 -7.55
N GLY A 28 -7.35 1.64 -8.50
CA GLY A 28 -6.31 1.35 -9.48
C GLY A 28 -4.96 1.14 -8.82
N ILE A 29 -4.57 2.06 -7.94
CA ILE A 29 -3.32 2.00 -7.17
C ILE A 29 -3.31 0.76 -6.25
N ALA A 30 -4.40 0.51 -5.52
CA ALA A 30 -4.51 -0.69 -4.68
C ALA A 30 -4.29 -1.99 -5.48
N ARG A 31 -4.84 -2.07 -6.70
CA ARG A 31 -4.63 -3.21 -7.60
C ARG A 31 -3.22 -3.28 -8.14
N LEU A 32 -2.62 -2.16 -8.51
CA LEU A 32 -1.24 -2.08 -9.02
C LEU A 32 -0.23 -2.59 -8.00
N PHE A 33 -0.38 -2.19 -6.74
CA PHE A 33 0.51 -2.58 -5.66
C PHE A 33 0.08 -3.88 -4.96
N VAL A 34 -1.02 -4.50 -5.39
CA VAL A 34 -1.59 -5.73 -4.79
C VAL A 34 -1.82 -5.56 -3.28
N VAL A 35 -2.30 -4.40 -2.89
CA VAL A 35 -2.57 -4.04 -1.49
C VAL A 35 -4.05 -3.83 -1.28
N ARG A 36 -4.49 -3.93 -0.03
CA ARG A 36 -5.88 -3.62 0.30
C ARG A 36 -6.06 -2.11 0.31
N LYS A 37 -7.11 -1.63 -0.35
CA LYS A 37 -7.52 -0.22 -0.23
C LYS A 37 -7.66 0.21 1.23
N ASP A 38 -8.26 -0.62 2.09
CA ASP A 38 -8.39 -0.37 3.52
C ASP A 38 -7.05 -0.08 4.21
N ASP A 39 -5.98 -0.79 3.87
CA ASP A 39 -4.66 -0.57 4.47
C ASP A 39 -4.05 0.75 3.99
N ILE A 40 -4.16 1.07 2.69
CA ILE A 40 -3.77 2.39 2.16
C ILE A 40 -4.55 3.49 2.90
N LEU A 41 -5.86 3.32 3.03
CA LEU A 41 -6.75 4.29 3.66
C LEU A 41 -6.40 4.50 5.14
N ARG A 42 -6.15 3.42 5.90
CA ARG A 42 -5.70 3.51 7.30
C ARG A 42 -4.38 4.24 7.43
N VAL A 43 -3.39 3.89 6.61
CA VAL A 43 -2.05 4.49 6.66
C VAL A 43 -2.06 5.97 6.29
N ASN A 44 -2.92 6.37 5.36
CA ASN A 44 -3.05 7.77 4.94
C ASN A 44 -4.12 8.55 5.70
N ASN A 45 -4.83 7.89 6.61
CA ASN A 45 -5.97 8.45 7.33
C ASN A 45 -7.06 9.03 6.40
N VAL A 46 -7.27 8.35 5.25
CA VAL A 46 -8.22 8.72 4.21
C VAL A 46 -9.51 7.94 4.43
N ALA A 47 -10.67 8.58 4.26
CA ALA A 47 -11.95 7.91 4.41
C ALA A 47 -12.16 6.88 3.28
N ALA A 48 -12.80 5.74 3.57
CA ALA A 48 -12.90 4.63 2.62
C ALA A 48 -13.70 4.90 1.34
N GLY A 49 -14.39 6.05 1.27
CA GLY A 49 -15.05 6.54 0.06
C GLY A 49 -14.42 7.82 -0.51
N SER A 50 -13.29 8.28 0.03
CA SER A 50 -12.56 9.41 -0.52
C SER A 50 -11.64 8.93 -1.63
N ASP A 51 -11.80 9.52 -2.81
CA ASP A 51 -10.93 9.27 -3.93
C ASP A 51 -9.59 10.00 -3.74
N VAL A 52 -8.52 9.36 -4.19
CA VAL A 52 -7.17 9.96 -4.15
C VAL A 52 -7.06 10.97 -5.28
N GLN A 53 -6.54 12.16 -4.98
CA GLN A 53 -6.49 13.24 -5.96
C GLN A 53 -5.14 13.23 -6.71
N PRO A 54 -5.12 13.50 -8.02
CA PRO A 54 -3.87 13.64 -8.74
C PRO A 54 -2.99 14.74 -8.13
N GLY A 55 -1.71 14.44 -7.95
CA GLY A 55 -0.74 15.27 -7.22
C GLY A 55 -0.71 15.04 -5.70
N GLN A 56 -1.61 14.20 -5.16
CA GLN A 56 -1.58 13.84 -3.74
C GLN A 56 -0.48 12.81 -3.46
N LYS A 57 0.29 13.06 -2.40
CA LYS A 57 1.24 12.09 -1.87
C LYS A 57 0.53 11.16 -0.90
N ILE A 58 0.55 9.87 -1.19
CA ILE A 58 -0.02 8.81 -0.38
C ILE A 58 1.06 7.77 -0.06
N LYS A 59 0.96 7.15 1.10
CA LYS A 59 1.81 6.07 1.55
C LYS A 59 1.15 4.73 1.28
N ILE A 60 1.76 3.92 0.44
CA ILE A 60 1.30 2.58 0.13
C ILE A 60 1.95 1.62 1.14
N PRO A 61 1.17 0.98 2.02
CA PRO A 61 1.72 -0.07 2.87
C PRO A 61 2.13 -1.26 2.02
N PRO A 62 3.07 -2.08 2.50
CA PRO A 62 3.39 -3.31 1.80
C PRO A 62 2.21 -4.29 1.80
N SER A 63 2.13 -5.06 0.73
CA SER A 63 1.17 -6.15 0.60
C SER A 63 1.46 -7.19 1.68
N SER A 64 0.67 -7.15 2.75
CA SER A 64 0.64 -8.26 3.70
C SER A 64 0.03 -9.46 2.97
N PRO A 65 0.73 -10.61 2.89
CA PRO A 65 0.26 -11.80 2.18
C PRO A 65 -1.05 -12.37 2.75
#